data_AF-A0AB37J8G2-F1
#
_entry.id   AF-A0AB37J8G2-F1
#
_cell.length_a   1.000
_cell.length_b   1.000
_cell.length_c   1.000
_cell.angle_alpha   90.00
_cell.angle_beta   90.00
_cell.angle_gamma   90.00
#
_symmetry.space_group_name_H-M   'P 1'
#
loop_
_entity.id
_entity.type
_entity.pdbx_description
1 polymer ?
#
loop_
_entity_poly.entity_id
_entity_poly.type
_entity_poly.pdbx_seq_one_letter_code
_entity_poly.pdbx_strand_id
1 'polypeptide(L)'
;MKTQVVRVSSETHSKLKAMASASGKTMGEMLAKAVESYRREILLEDTNEAFAKLKEQGDLWKGELVEREEWEGTLSDGQSDHE
;
A
#
# COMPACT_ATOMS: atom_id res chain seq x y z
N MET A 1 -17.51 -17.98 -2.23
CA MET A 1 -17.23 -16.67 -2.86
C MET A 1 -17.92 -16.62 -4.22
N LYS A 2 -18.46 -15.46 -4.62
CA LYS A 2 -18.96 -15.24 -5.98
C LYS A 2 -17.78 -14.86 -6.88
N THR A 3 -17.69 -15.45 -8.06
CA THR A 3 -16.66 -15.14 -9.07
C THR A 3 -17.28 -14.31 -10.19
N GLN A 4 -16.47 -13.46 -10.81
CA GLN A 4 -16.86 -12.62 -11.93
C GLN A 4 -15.81 -12.74 -13.04
N VAL A 5 -16.21 -12.53 -14.29
CA VAL A 5 -15.30 -12.57 -15.44
C VAL A 5 -15.01 -11.15 -15.90
N VAL A 6 -13.72 -10.82 -16.05
CA VAL A 6 -13.23 -9.57 -16.63
C VAL A 6 -12.62 -9.84 -17.99
N ARG A 7 -12.96 -9.00 -18.98
CA ARG A 7 -12.34 -9.06 -20.32
C ARG A 7 -10.99 -8.36 -20.26
N VAL A 8 -9.96 -9.02 -20.78
CA VAL A 8 -8.59 -8.50 -20.89
C VAL A 8 -8.04 -8.82 -22.28
N SER A 9 -6.97 -8.15 -22.69
CA SER A 9 -6.28 -8.50 -23.94
C SER A 9 -5.69 -9.92 -23.88
N SER A 10 -5.51 -10.54 -25.04
CA SER A 10 -4.86 -11.85 -25.16
C SER A 10 -3.44 -11.84 -24.59
N GLU A 11 -2.73 -10.72 -24.76
CA GLU A 11 -1.40 -10.50 -24.21
C GLU A 11 -1.41 -10.49 -22.67
N THR A 12 -2.31 -9.71 -22.05
CA THR A 12 -2.44 -9.65 -20.59
C THR A 12 -2.83 -11.01 -20.02
N HIS A 13 -3.77 -11.71 -20.65
CA HIS A 13 -4.13 -13.07 -20.26
C HIS A 13 -2.91 -14.01 -20.28
N SER A 14 -2.09 -13.94 -21.33
CA SER A 14 -0.90 -14.80 -21.49
C SER A 14 0.16 -14.51 -20.43
N LYS A 15 0.41 -13.23 -20.15
CA LYS A 15 1.31 -12.79 -19.06
C LYS A 15 0.80 -13.27 -17.70
N LEU A 16 -0.49 -13.09 -17.42
CA LEU A 16 -1.10 -13.53 -16.17
C LEU A 16 -1.00 -15.05 -15.98
N LYS A 17 -1.23 -15.82 -17.05
CA LYS A 17 -1.06 -17.27 -17.04
C LYS A 17 0.38 -17.68 -16.75
N ALA A 18 1.36 -17.05 -17.40
CA ALA A 18 2.77 -17.34 -17.16
C ALA A 18 3.19 -17.05 -15.71
N MET A 19 2.78 -15.91 -15.15
CA MET A 19 3.05 -15.55 -13.76
C MET A 19 2.40 -16.51 -12.76
N ALA A 20 1.14 -16.90 -13.02
CA ALA A 20 0.42 -17.87 -12.21
C ALA A 20 1.15 -19.23 -12.19
N SER A 21 1.52 -19.76 -13.36
CA SER A 21 2.28 -21.00 -13.48
C SER A 21 3.63 -20.95 -12.76
N ALA A 22 4.39 -19.86 -12.94
CA ALA A 22 5.71 -19.71 -12.31
C ALA A 22 5.66 -19.61 -10.78
N SER A 23 4.54 -19.15 -10.23
CA SER A 23 4.35 -18.97 -8.78
C SER A 23 3.59 -20.10 -8.10
N GLY A 24 3.15 -21.11 -8.85
CA GLY A 24 2.30 -22.20 -8.34
C GLY A 24 0.91 -21.73 -7.88
N LYS A 25 0.43 -20.58 -8.37
CA LYS A 25 -0.85 -19.99 -8.02
C LYS A 25 -1.85 -20.08 -9.16
N THR A 26 -3.13 -19.97 -8.86
CA THR A 26 -4.16 -19.80 -9.89
C THR A 26 -4.09 -18.40 -10.52
N MET A 27 -4.62 -18.25 -11.74
CA MET A 27 -4.70 -16.92 -12.39
C MET A 27 -5.55 -15.94 -11.56
N GLY A 28 -6.58 -16.43 -10.85
CA GLY A 28 -7.40 -15.61 -9.96
C GLY A 28 -6.62 -15.07 -8.76
N GLU A 29 -5.84 -15.93 -8.09
CA GLU A 29 -4.99 -15.50 -6.97
C GLU A 29 -3.87 -14.55 -7.42
N MET A 30 -3.29 -14.80 -8.59
CA MET A 30 -2.28 -13.91 -9.18
C MET A 30 -2.89 -12.55 -9.50
N LEU A 31 -4.08 -12.52 -10.11
CA LEU A 31 -4.79 -11.28 -10.41
C LEU A 31 -5.16 -10.52 -9.13
N ALA A 32 -5.68 -11.21 -8.12
CA ALA A 32 -6.00 -10.61 -6.82
C ALA A 32 -4.76 -9.97 -6.18
N LYS A 33 -3.62 -10.68 -6.20
CA LYS A 33 -2.35 -10.14 -5.68
C LYS A 33 -1.90 -8.90 -6.47
N ALA A 34 -1.98 -8.94 -7.80
CA ALA A 34 -1.56 -7.82 -8.64
C ALA A 34 -2.43 -6.57 -8.40
N VAL A 35 -3.75 -6.75 -8.34
CA VAL A 35 -4.69 -5.65 -8.05
C VAL A 35 -4.43 -5.07 -6.67
N GLU A 36 -4.23 -5.91 -5.65
CA GLU A 36 -3.99 -5.44 -4.29
C GLU A 36 -2.64 -4.72 -4.16
N SER A 37 -1.60 -5.17 -4.87
CA SER A 37 -0.33 -4.42 -4.94
C SER A 37 -0.54 -3.03 -5.56
N TYR A 38 -1.20 -2.95 -6.71
CA TYR A 38 -1.44 -1.67 -7.38
C TYR A 38 -2.33 -0.73 -6.55
N ARG A 39 -3.33 -1.27 -5.86
CA ARG A 39 -4.17 -0.51 -4.93
C ARG A 39 -3.34 0.10 -3.78
N ARG A 40 -2.36 -0.64 -3.25
CA ARG A 40 -1.46 -0.11 -2.21
C ARG A 40 -0.51 0.96 -2.76
N GLU A 41 -0.03 0.82 -3.98
CA GLU A 41 0.78 1.84 -4.64
C GLU A 41 -0.01 3.15 -4.77
N ILE A 42 -1.23 3.09 -5.32
CA ILE A 42 -2.13 4.26 -5.41
C ILE A 42 -2.36 4.90 -4.04
N LEU A 43 -2.65 4.08 -3.02
CA LEU A 43 -2.89 4.60 -1.67
C LEU A 43 -1.67 5.39 -1.13
N LEU A 44 -0.46 4.88 -1.36
CA LEU A 44 0.76 5.56 -0.92
C LEU A 44 1.02 6.83 -1.73
N GLU A 45 0.77 6.81 -3.04
CA GLU A 45 0.86 8.01 -3.90
C GLU A 45 -0.10 9.11 -3.43
N ASP A 46 -1.37 8.77 -3.21
CA ASP A 46 -2.40 9.70 -2.72
C ASP A 46 -2.03 10.27 -1.34
N THR A 47 -1.52 9.41 -0.45
CA THR A 47 -1.09 9.81 0.90
C THR A 47 0.11 10.77 0.82
N ASN A 48 1.09 10.46 -0.03
CA ASN A 48 2.25 11.32 -0.23
C ASN A 48 1.86 12.68 -0.82
N GLU A 49 0.93 12.71 -1.78
CA GLU A 49 0.41 13.96 -2.34
C GLU A 49 -0.33 14.78 -1.27
N ALA A 50 -1.15 14.15 -0.43
CA ALA A 50 -1.81 14.82 0.69
C ALA A 50 -0.81 15.41 1.69
N PHE A 51 0.24 14.67 2.06
CA PHE A 51 1.30 15.17 2.93
C PHE A 51 2.11 16.30 2.28
N ALA A 52 2.36 16.26 0.97
CA ALA A 52 3.02 17.36 0.27
C ALA A 52 2.18 18.64 0.34
N LYS A 53 0.88 18.56 0.09
CA LYS A 53 -0.07 19.69 0.25
C LYS A 53 -0.16 20.19 1.69
N LEU A 54 -0.06 19.30 2.68
CA LEU A 54 -0.04 19.68 4.09
C LEU A 54 1.23 20.47 4.44
N LYS A 55 2.40 20.04 3.95
CA LYS A 55 3.69 20.72 4.19
C LYS A 55 3.73 22.15 3.65
N GLU A 56 3.00 22.42 2.56
CA GLU A 56 2.86 23.77 2.00
C GLU A 56 2.01 24.70 2.89
N GLN A 57 1.20 24.14 3.80
CA GLN A 57 0.33 24.87 4.72
C GLN A 57 1.03 25.05 6.07
N GLY A 58 1.88 26.08 6.17
CA GLY A 58 2.84 26.26 7.26
C GLY A 58 2.29 26.10 8.69
N ASP A 59 1.11 26.63 9.01
CA ASP A 59 0.54 26.50 10.36
C ASP A 59 0.01 25.09 10.65
N LEU A 60 -0.59 24.43 9.65
CA LEU A 60 -1.04 23.03 9.77
C LEU A 60 0.15 22.06 9.82
N TRP A 61 1.20 22.34 9.06
CA TRP A 61 2.43 21.55 9.09
C TRP A 61 3.13 21.62 10.45
N LYS A 62 3.20 22.81 11.06
CA LYS A 62 3.69 22.95 12.44
C LYS A 62 2.87 22.14 13.43
N GLY A 63 1.54 22.15 13.28
CA GLY A 63 0.64 21.33 14.11
C GLY A 63 0.95 19.84 14.01
N GLU A 64 1.10 19.31 12.79
CA GLU A 64 1.47 17.91 12.56
C GLU A 64 2.83 17.56 13.17
N LEU A 65 3.83 18.45 13.08
CA LEU A 65 5.15 18.19 13.67
C LEU A 65 5.12 18.14 15.20
N VAL A 66 4.33 19.01 15.84
CA VAL A 66 4.14 18.98 17.30
C VAL A 66 3.48 17.66 17.71
N GLU A 67 2.39 17.28 17.03
CA GLU A 67 1.74 15.99 17.28
C GLU A 67 2.74 14.84 17.10
N ARG A 68 3.47 14.81 15.98
CA ARG A 68 4.48 13.78 15.71
C ARG A 68 5.52 13.66 16.82
N GLU A 69 6.01 14.78 17.34
CA GLU A 69 6.97 14.80 18.46
C GLU A 69 6.38 14.20 19.74
N GLU A 70 5.10 14.46 20.04
CA GLU A 70 4.39 13.81 21.16
C GLU A 70 4.32 12.29 20.99
N TRP A 71 4.07 11.81 19.77
CA TRP A 71 4.04 10.38 19.46
C TRP A 71 5.43 9.72 19.55
N GLU A 72 6.50 10.39 19.10
CA GLU A 72 7.88 9.88 19.22
C GLU A 72 8.27 9.62 20.68
N GLY A 73 7.72 10.39 21.62
CA GLY A 73 7.89 10.16 23.06
C GLY A 73 7.39 8.80 23.56
N THR A 74 6.47 8.17 22.83
CA THR A 74 5.91 6.84 23.15
C THR A 74 6.67 5.68 22.50
N LEU A 75 7.72 5.95 21.73
CA LEU A 75 8.44 4.94 20.95
C LEU A 75 9.00 3.80 21.82
N SER A 76 9.43 4.11 23.05
CA SER A 76 9.98 3.15 24.02
C SER A 76 8.91 2.41 24.83
N ASP A 77 7.63 2.76 24.71
CA ASP A 77 6.57 2.15 25.51
C ASP A 77 6.47 0.65 25.22
N GLY A 78 6.50 -0.17 26.28
CA GLY A 78 6.40 -1.63 26.19
C GLY A 78 7.66 -2.34 25.67
N GLN A 79 8.75 -1.63 25.39
CA GLN A 79 10.06 -2.24 25.20
C GLN A 79 10.69 -2.48 26.57
N SER A 80 10.76 -3.74 27.01
CA SER A 80 11.59 -4.11 28.17
C SER A 80 13.06 -4.04 27.75
N ASP A 81 13.88 -3.30 28.49
CA ASP A 81 15.34 -3.29 28.33
C ASP A 81 15.85 -4.73 28.35
N HIS A 82 16.17 -5.27 27.17
CA HIS A 82 16.88 -6.54 27.07
C HIS A 82 18.34 -6.26 27.39
N GLU A 83 18.70 -6.35 28.68
CA GLU A 83 20.08 -6.55 29.15
C GLU A 83 20.65 -7.92 28.75
#